data_AF-A0A963XBZ2-F1
#
_entry.id   AF-A0A963XBZ2-F1
#
_cell.length_a   1.000
_cell.length_b   1.000
_cell.length_c   1.000
_cell.angle_alpha   90.00
_cell.angle_beta   90.00
_cell.angle_gamma   90.00
#
_symmetry.space_group_name_H-M   'P 1'
#
loop_
_entity.id
_entity.type
_entity.pdbx_description
1 polymer ?
#
loop_
_entity_poly.entity_id
_entity_poly.type
_entity_poly.pdbx_seq_one_letter_code
_entity_poly.pdbx_strand_id
1 'polypeptide(L)'
;MAKLKSQKAFYAALEAARSPIHSGGHPFSKAWSKGQLTLDQVGRWAIQHFYYIDAIPQQFAYFISRLDHLLARRHMLENLIGEEMPHLPPKRHPDLLVKFAKACGVSKNDLYKAEEHGRILPSTRAMRAWIWELVAFRHLAEGAAGIMVALEGQLPTLYPDFVKTMKKQGLTDDDMEFFHVHIVNDVEHAHVGLEITADYANTPELQERAVAAVRASTEMRWRMLDGIYDSIVARGSKSKRAA
;
A
#
# COMPACT_ATOMS: atom_id res chain seq x y z
N MET A 1 34.79 -6.94 1.02
CA MET A 1 33.52 -7.53 0.55
C MET A 1 32.56 -7.61 1.72
N ALA A 2 31.31 -7.18 1.55
CA ALA A 2 30.30 -7.29 2.59
C ALA A 2 30.04 -8.79 2.89
N LYS A 3 29.76 -9.13 4.16
CA LYS A 3 29.42 -10.50 4.55
C LYS A 3 27.90 -10.69 4.50
N LEU A 4 27.47 -11.87 4.08
CA LEU A 4 26.06 -12.26 4.09
C LEU A 4 25.53 -12.20 5.54
N LYS A 5 24.45 -11.47 5.75
CA LYS A 5 23.82 -11.37 7.08
C LYS A 5 23.12 -12.68 7.41
N SER A 6 23.11 -13.05 8.69
CA SER A 6 22.17 -14.07 9.17
C SER A 6 20.73 -13.61 8.93
N GLN A 7 19.80 -14.56 8.80
CA GLN A 7 18.39 -14.26 8.56
C GLN A 7 17.82 -13.25 9.56
N LYS A 8 18.07 -13.45 10.87
CA LYS A 8 17.66 -12.52 11.92
C LYS A 8 18.22 -11.11 11.71
N ALA A 9 19.50 -10.98 11.36
CA ALA A 9 20.13 -9.68 11.13
C ALA A 9 19.63 -9.03 9.82
N PHE A 10 19.27 -9.84 8.83
CA PHE A 10 18.71 -9.36 7.58
C PHE A 10 17.26 -8.87 7.74
N TYR A 11 16.41 -9.59 8.48
CA TYR A 11 15.05 -9.15 8.78
C TYR A 11 15.04 -7.82 9.52
N ALA A 12 15.87 -7.70 10.55
CA ALA A 12 16.03 -6.44 11.29
C ALA A 12 16.50 -5.29 10.36
N ALA A 13 17.34 -5.58 9.37
CA ALA A 13 17.79 -4.55 8.41
C ALA A 13 16.67 -4.11 7.45
N LEU A 14 15.82 -5.04 6.99
CA LEU A 14 14.66 -4.73 6.15
C LEU A 14 13.63 -3.90 6.93
N GLU A 15 13.30 -4.31 8.15
CA GLU A 15 12.37 -3.56 9.01
C GLU A 15 12.90 -2.17 9.36
N ALA A 16 14.18 -2.07 9.71
CA ALA A 16 14.83 -0.78 10.01
C ALA A 16 14.87 0.16 8.79
N ALA A 17 14.91 -0.39 7.57
CA ALA A 17 14.84 0.42 6.35
C ALA A 17 13.44 1.01 6.10
N ARG A 18 12.39 0.41 6.66
CA ARG A 18 11.01 0.91 6.55
C ARG A 18 10.74 2.09 7.47
N SER A 19 11.37 2.14 8.64
CA SER A 19 11.01 3.08 9.72
C SER A 19 11.24 4.58 9.44
N PRO A 20 12.33 5.03 8.78
CA PRO A 20 12.65 6.47 8.70
C PRO A 20 11.58 7.31 7.98
N ILE A 21 10.89 6.71 7.00
CA ILE A 21 9.90 7.38 6.13
C ILE A 21 8.57 6.62 6.19
N HIS A 22 8.20 6.14 7.38
CA HIS A 22 6.94 5.43 7.59
C HIS A 22 5.72 6.33 7.31
N SER A 23 4.75 5.82 6.57
CA SER A 23 3.55 6.56 6.13
C SER A 23 2.76 7.16 7.30
N GLY A 24 2.75 6.53 8.47
CA GLY A 24 2.15 7.09 9.69
C GLY A 24 2.80 8.38 10.21
N GLY A 25 4.08 8.60 9.87
CA GLY A 25 4.81 9.83 10.19
C GLY A 25 4.44 11.02 9.29
N HIS A 26 3.82 10.78 8.14
CA HIS A 26 3.50 11.78 7.14
C HIS A 26 2.45 12.80 7.65
N PRO A 27 2.55 14.11 7.30
CA PRO A 27 1.56 15.11 7.67
C PRO A 27 0.10 14.74 7.34
N PHE A 28 -0.16 14.22 6.12
CA PHE A 28 -1.44 13.61 5.74
C PHE A 28 -1.98 12.61 6.76
N SER A 29 -1.19 11.58 7.11
CA SER A 29 -1.61 10.53 8.03
C SER A 29 -1.85 11.08 9.43
N LYS A 30 -0.99 12.00 9.89
CA LYS A 30 -1.20 12.70 11.17
C LYS A 30 -2.47 13.54 11.18
N ALA A 31 -2.79 14.23 10.08
CA ALA A 31 -4.01 15.00 9.95
C ALA A 31 -5.25 14.08 9.96
N TRP A 32 -5.17 12.95 9.25
CA TRP A 32 -6.21 11.92 9.29
C TRP A 32 -6.40 11.40 10.71
N SER A 33 -5.39 10.86 11.37
CA SER A 33 -5.51 10.27 12.72
C SER A 33 -5.98 11.25 13.80
N LYS A 34 -5.87 12.57 13.56
CA LYS A 34 -6.37 13.63 14.44
C LYS A 34 -7.79 14.09 14.10
N GLY A 35 -8.44 13.51 13.09
CA GLY A 35 -9.77 13.91 12.64
C GLY A 35 -9.81 15.27 11.95
N GLN A 36 -8.68 15.72 11.39
CA GLN A 36 -8.56 17.04 10.75
C GLN A 36 -8.92 17.03 9.26
N LEU A 37 -9.15 15.84 8.69
CA LEU A 37 -9.62 15.68 7.31
C LEU A 37 -11.13 15.46 7.29
N THR A 38 -11.82 16.09 6.34
CA THR A 38 -13.24 15.83 6.08
C THR A 38 -13.42 14.51 5.33
N LEU A 39 -14.63 13.93 5.36
CA LEU A 39 -14.94 12.72 4.57
C LEU A 39 -14.73 12.93 3.07
N ASP A 40 -15.01 14.12 2.54
CA ASP A 40 -14.69 14.47 1.13
C ASP A 40 -13.19 14.40 0.85
N GLN A 41 -12.35 14.93 1.75
CA GLN A 41 -10.89 14.87 1.59
C GLN A 41 -10.37 13.42 1.69
N VAL A 42 -10.96 12.61 2.57
CA VAL A 42 -10.67 11.17 2.67
C VAL A 42 -11.13 10.43 1.40
N GLY A 43 -12.27 10.80 0.82
CA GLY A 43 -12.73 10.28 -0.46
C GLY A 43 -11.75 10.55 -1.61
N ARG A 44 -11.12 11.73 -1.62
CA ARG A 44 -10.07 12.05 -2.61
C ARG A 44 -8.84 11.17 -2.46
N TRP A 45 -8.45 10.81 -1.23
CA TRP A 45 -7.43 9.79 -1.01
C TRP A 45 -7.89 8.44 -1.56
N ALA A 46 -9.15 8.05 -1.34
CA ALA A 46 -9.67 6.76 -1.80
C ALA A 46 -9.62 6.64 -3.34
N ILE A 47 -9.84 7.74 -4.08
CA ILE A 47 -9.64 7.77 -5.54
C ILE A 47 -8.20 7.39 -5.93
N GLN A 48 -7.21 8.01 -5.29
CA GLN A 48 -5.81 7.74 -5.59
C GLN A 48 -5.39 6.35 -5.14
N HIS A 49 -5.87 5.92 -3.97
CA HIS A 49 -5.53 4.61 -3.41
C HIS A 49 -6.14 3.49 -4.24
N PHE A 50 -7.38 3.65 -4.72
CA PHE A 50 -8.05 2.69 -5.59
C PHE A 50 -7.31 2.53 -6.91
N TYR A 51 -6.97 3.64 -7.58
CA TYR A 51 -6.18 3.57 -8.81
C TYR A 51 -4.87 2.80 -8.61
N TYR A 52 -4.21 2.98 -7.47
CA TYR A 52 -3.00 2.23 -7.15
C TYR A 52 -3.29 0.73 -6.94
N ILE A 53 -4.23 0.36 -6.05
CA ILE A 53 -4.45 -1.04 -5.66
C ILE A 53 -5.19 -1.89 -6.68
N ASP A 54 -6.01 -1.30 -7.56
CA ASP A 54 -6.80 -2.08 -8.52
C ASP A 54 -5.93 -2.84 -9.55
N ALA A 55 -4.65 -2.49 -9.68
CA ALA A 55 -3.69 -3.27 -10.49
C ALA A 55 -2.87 -4.31 -9.70
N ILE A 56 -2.98 -4.33 -8.36
CA ILE A 56 -2.21 -5.25 -7.51
C ILE A 56 -2.44 -6.71 -7.90
N PRO A 57 -3.67 -7.17 -8.19
CA PRO A 57 -3.88 -8.55 -8.63
C PRO A 57 -3.05 -8.94 -9.86
N GLN A 58 -3.02 -8.10 -10.89
CA GLN A 58 -2.25 -8.38 -12.10
C GLN A 58 -0.75 -8.28 -11.86
N GLN A 59 -0.32 -7.37 -10.98
CA GLN A 59 1.08 -7.25 -10.56
C GLN A 59 1.54 -8.50 -9.79
N PHE A 60 0.70 -9.04 -8.91
CA PHE A 60 0.97 -10.27 -8.18
C PHE A 60 0.97 -11.49 -9.10
N ALA A 61 0.03 -11.58 -10.05
CA ALA A 61 0.05 -12.64 -11.06
C ALA A 61 1.36 -12.63 -11.87
N TYR A 62 1.83 -11.44 -12.27
CA TYR A 62 3.12 -11.30 -12.94
C TYR A 62 4.29 -11.72 -12.02
N PHE A 63 4.29 -11.30 -10.76
CA PHE A 63 5.33 -11.68 -9.80
C PHE A 63 5.37 -13.20 -9.60
N ILE A 64 4.22 -13.84 -9.39
CA ILE A 64 4.07 -15.29 -9.22
C ILE A 64 4.64 -16.06 -10.42
N SER A 65 4.42 -15.55 -11.65
CA SER A 65 4.93 -16.20 -12.86
C SER A 65 6.46 -16.34 -12.90
N ARG A 66 7.18 -15.55 -12.10
CA ARG A 66 8.64 -15.54 -12.01
C ARG A 66 9.19 -16.34 -10.82
N LEU A 67 8.34 -16.77 -9.88
CA LEU A 67 8.76 -17.49 -8.67
C LEU A 67 8.96 -18.98 -8.97
N ASP A 68 10.18 -19.48 -8.79
CA ASP A 68 10.55 -20.89 -8.98
C ASP A 68 10.37 -21.71 -7.69
N HIS A 69 10.45 -21.09 -6.51
CA HIS A 69 10.16 -21.73 -5.23
C HIS A 69 8.65 -21.97 -5.01
N LEU A 70 8.27 -23.23 -4.76
CA LEU A 70 6.86 -23.63 -4.55
C LEU A 70 6.22 -22.93 -3.33
N LEU A 71 6.94 -22.82 -2.22
CA LEU A 71 6.43 -22.16 -1.01
C LEU A 71 6.11 -20.69 -1.28
N ALA A 72 7.03 -19.96 -1.92
CA ALA A 72 6.80 -18.58 -2.34
C ALA A 72 5.58 -18.45 -3.28
N ARG A 73 5.43 -19.35 -4.27
CA ARG A 73 4.25 -19.36 -5.14
C ARG A 73 2.94 -19.58 -4.38
N ARG A 74 2.93 -20.50 -3.41
CA ARG A 74 1.71 -20.80 -2.62
C ARG A 74 1.29 -19.59 -1.78
N HIS A 75 2.22 -18.99 -1.06
CA HIS A 75 1.91 -17.81 -0.25
C HIS A 75 1.44 -16.62 -1.10
N MET A 76 2.12 -16.35 -2.22
CA MET A 76 1.68 -15.28 -3.11
C MET A 76 0.34 -15.57 -3.78
N LEU A 77 0.03 -16.83 -4.07
CA LEU A 77 -1.27 -17.22 -4.60
C LEU A 77 -2.37 -17.01 -3.56
N GLU A 78 -2.15 -17.34 -2.30
CA GLU A 78 -3.10 -17.07 -1.21
C GLU A 78 -3.38 -15.56 -1.08
N ASN A 79 -2.34 -14.72 -1.14
CA ASN A 79 -2.50 -13.26 -1.13
C ASN A 79 -3.27 -12.76 -2.37
N LEU A 80 -2.86 -13.18 -3.59
CA LEU A 80 -3.55 -12.84 -4.84
C LEU A 80 -5.04 -13.22 -4.83
N ILE A 81 -5.37 -14.37 -4.27
CA ILE A 81 -6.75 -14.85 -4.21
C ILE A 81 -7.62 -13.86 -3.39
N GLY A 82 -7.14 -13.31 -2.27
CA GLY A 82 -7.84 -12.25 -1.53
C GLY A 82 -7.97 -10.92 -2.29
N GLU A 83 -6.96 -10.60 -3.09
CA GLU A 83 -6.93 -9.38 -3.91
C GLU A 83 -7.82 -9.46 -5.18
N GLU A 84 -8.02 -10.65 -5.76
CA GLU A 84 -8.70 -10.82 -7.05
C GLU A 84 -10.11 -11.42 -6.94
N MET A 85 -10.29 -12.43 -6.07
CA MET A 85 -11.49 -13.26 -6.12
C MET A 85 -12.60 -12.66 -5.23
N PRO A 86 -13.78 -12.33 -5.77
CA PRO A 86 -14.86 -11.74 -4.97
C PRO A 86 -15.55 -12.75 -4.03
N HIS A 87 -15.35 -14.05 -4.24
CA HIS A 87 -16.12 -15.12 -3.60
C HIS A 87 -15.26 -16.18 -2.89
N LEU A 88 -13.94 -16.11 -2.98
CA LEU A 88 -13.05 -17.10 -2.36
C LEU A 88 -11.66 -16.48 -2.10
N PRO A 89 -11.34 -16.01 -0.87
CA PRO A 89 -12.30 -15.72 0.19
C PRO A 89 -13.30 -14.64 -0.28
N PRO A 90 -14.51 -14.58 0.28
CA PRO A 90 -15.43 -13.50 -0.06
C PRO A 90 -14.78 -12.16 0.24
N LYS A 91 -15.02 -11.17 -0.65
CA LYS A 91 -14.56 -9.77 -0.56
C LYS A 91 -13.19 -9.51 -1.18
N ARG A 92 -13.18 -9.35 -2.50
CA ARG A 92 -12.08 -8.75 -3.26
C ARG A 92 -11.66 -7.42 -2.62
N HIS A 93 -10.40 -7.31 -2.20
CA HIS A 93 -9.91 -6.16 -1.43
C HIS A 93 -10.15 -4.79 -2.12
N PRO A 94 -9.85 -4.60 -3.42
CA PRO A 94 -10.21 -3.37 -4.13
C PRO A 94 -11.70 -3.02 -4.05
N ASP A 95 -12.61 -4.01 -4.08
CA ASP A 95 -14.06 -3.76 -4.00
C ASP A 95 -14.47 -3.24 -2.60
N LEU A 96 -13.76 -3.66 -1.55
CA LEU A 96 -13.92 -3.09 -0.20
C LEU A 96 -13.53 -1.62 -0.16
N LEU A 97 -12.48 -1.22 -0.89
CA LEU A 97 -12.12 0.19 -1.00
C LEU A 97 -13.15 0.98 -1.81
N VAL A 98 -13.81 0.37 -2.82
CA VAL A 98 -14.95 0.99 -3.51
C VAL A 98 -16.10 1.26 -2.53
N LYS A 99 -16.41 0.30 -1.64
CA LYS A 99 -17.41 0.47 -0.58
C LYS A 99 -17.05 1.64 0.34
N PHE A 100 -15.81 1.68 0.81
CA PHE A 100 -15.32 2.78 1.65
C PHE A 100 -15.38 4.14 0.93
N ALA A 101 -14.97 4.19 -0.33
CA ALA A 101 -15.00 5.42 -1.13
C ALA A 101 -16.44 5.96 -1.27
N LYS A 102 -17.42 5.07 -1.44
CA LYS A 102 -18.85 5.43 -1.45
C LYS A 102 -19.31 6.01 -0.13
N ALA A 103 -18.91 5.43 1.00
CA ALA A 103 -19.20 5.98 2.34
C ALA A 103 -18.59 7.38 2.54
N CYS A 104 -17.48 7.68 1.85
CA CYS A 104 -16.84 8.99 1.82
C CYS A 104 -17.43 9.95 0.75
N GLY A 105 -18.51 9.57 0.05
CA GLY A 105 -19.18 10.41 -0.93
C GLY A 105 -18.65 10.33 -2.36
N VAL A 106 -17.76 9.37 -2.67
CA VAL A 106 -17.22 9.18 -4.03
C VAL A 106 -18.09 8.20 -4.81
N SER A 107 -18.55 8.60 -5.99
CA SER A 107 -19.32 7.69 -6.86
C SER A 107 -18.42 6.63 -7.50
N LYS A 108 -18.98 5.46 -7.85
CA LYS A 108 -18.24 4.45 -8.63
C LYS A 108 -17.65 5.02 -9.92
N ASN A 109 -18.41 5.85 -10.64
CA ASN A 109 -17.95 6.45 -11.88
C ASN A 109 -16.76 7.40 -11.64
N ASP A 110 -16.76 8.17 -10.55
CA ASP A 110 -15.64 9.04 -10.18
C ASP A 110 -14.37 8.27 -9.80
N LEU A 111 -14.53 7.05 -9.30
CA LEU A 111 -13.45 6.16 -8.89
C LEU A 111 -12.84 5.42 -10.09
N TYR A 112 -13.66 4.70 -10.87
CA TYR A 112 -13.19 3.89 -12.00
C TYR A 112 -12.75 4.74 -13.20
N LYS A 113 -13.37 5.91 -13.44
CA LYS A 113 -13.00 6.81 -14.54
C LYS A 113 -12.08 7.95 -14.11
N ALA A 114 -11.42 7.80 -12.97
CA ALA A 114 -10.59 8.87 -12.41
C ALA A 114 -9.43 9.28 -13.33
N GLU A 115 -8.87 8.33 -14.10
CA GLU A 115 -7.81 8.58 -15.07
C GLU A 115 -8.33 9.40 -16.25
N GLU A 116 -9.43 8.95 -16.86
CA GLU A 116 -10.08 9.60 -18.01
C GLU A 116 -10.59 10.99 -17.64
N HIS A 117 -10.99 11.20 -16.39
CA HIS A 117 -11.37 12.51 -15.86
C HIS A 117 -10.18 13.39 -15.44
N GLY A 118 -8.94 12.92 -15.60
CA GLY A 118 -7.73 13.68 -15.26
C GLY A 118 -7.54 13.92 -13.75
N ARG A 119 -8.08 13.03 -12.90
CA ARG A 119 -8.07 13.17 -11.43
C ARG A 119 -6.95 12.41 -10.74
N ILE A 120 -6.28 11.50 -11.43
CA ILE A 120 -5.14 10.77 -10.88
C ILE A 120 -3.93 11.69 -10.84
N LEU A 121 -3.23 11.70 -9.71
CA LEU A 121 -2.04 12.52 -9.51
C LEU A 121 -0.81 11.86 -10.15
N PRO A 122 0.16 12.64 -10.67
CA PRO A 122 1.41 12.08 -11.18
C PRO A 122 2.15 11.20 -10.15
N SER A 123 2.15 11.59 -8.87
CA SER A 123 2.76 10.80 -7.79
C SER A 123 2.07 9.45 -7.58
N THR A 124 0.75 9.38 -7.77
CA THR A 124 -0.01 8.13 -7.72
C THR A 124 0.28 7.23 -8.92
N ARG A 125 0.41 7.80 -10.13
CA ARG A 125 0.88 7.03 -11.30
C ARG A 125 2.28 6.48 -11.09
N ALA A 126 3.18 7.30 -10.54
CA ALA A 126 4.55 6.89 -10.24
C ALA A 126 4.58 5.74 -9.22
N MET A 127 3.74 5.79 -8.17
CA MET A 127 3.59 4.68 -7.22
C MET A 127 3.11 3.39 -7.89
N ARG A 128 2.11 3.46 -8.77
CA ARG A 128 1.61 2.29 -9.52
C ARG A 128 2.68 1.73 -10.47
N ALA A 129 3.39 2.60 -11.18
CA ALA A 129 4.49 2.23 -12.07
C ALA A 129 5.66 1.60 -11.32
N TRP A 130 5.96 2.06 -10.10
CA TRP A 130 6.98 1.49 -9.23
C TRP A 130 6.68 0.02 -8.87
N ILE A 131 5.43 -0.32 -8.57
CA ILE A 131 5.08 -1.73 -8.31
C ILE A 131 5.25 -2.57 -9.58
N TRP A 132 4.85 -2.04 -10.74
CA TRP A 132 5.13 -2.70 -12.01
C TRP A 132 6.63 -2.91 -12.22
N GLU A 133 7.48 -1.92 -11.91
CA GLU A 133 8.93 -2.06 -12.00
C GLU A 133 9.46 -3.18 -11.08
N LEU A 134 9.01 -3.21 -9.84
CA LEU A 134 9.36 -4.23 -8.84
C LEU A 134 9.03 -5.64 -9.34
N VAL A 135 7.80 -5.86 -9.81
CA VAL A 135 7.36 -7.20 -10.23
C VAL A 135 7.84 -7.57 -11.63
N ALA A 136 8.08 -6.60 -12.52
CA ALA A 136 8.42 -6.85 -13.92
C ALA A 136 9.91 -7.01 -14.18
N PHE A 137 10.73 -6.14 -13.58
CA PHE A 137 12.12 -5.96 -14.00
C PHE A 137 13.13 -6.19 -12.89
N ARG A 138 12.75 -5.91 -11.63
CA ARG A 138 13.66 -6.06 -10.49
C ARG A 138 13.84 -7.50 -10.06
N HIS A 139 14.85 -7.75 -9.24
CA HIS A 139 15.12 -9.07 -8.68
C HIS A 139 13.97 -9.49 -7.75
N LEU A 140 13.72 -10.80 -7.62
CA LEU A 140 12.60 -11.32 -6.83
C LEU A 140 12.65 -10.88 -5.36
N ALA A 141 13.85 -10.85 -4.77
CA ALA A 141 14.09 -10.30 -3.45
C ALA A 141 13.69 -8.81 -3.32
N GLU A 142 13.95 -8.00 -4.35
CA GLU A 142 13.54 -6.59 -4.35
C GLU A 142 12.02 -6.45 -4.46
N GLY A 143 11.37 -7.29 -5.28
CA GLY A 143 9.92 -7.33 -5.42
C GLY A 143 9.20 -7.68 -4.12
N ALA A 144 9.58 -8.79 -3.48
CA ALA A 144 9.00 -9.21 -2.20
C ALA A 144 9.24 -8.17 -1.09
N ALA A 145 10.47 -7.67 -0.97
CA ALA A 145 10.82 -6.67 0.03
C ALA A 145 10.08 -5.35 -0.20
N GLY A 146 10.08 -4.88 -1.45
CA GLY A 146 9.51 -3.59 -1.83
C GLY A 146 7.99 -3.53 -1.74
N ILE A 147 7.29 -4.66 -1.78
CA ILE A 147 5.83 -4.69 -1.66
C ILE A 147 5.41 -5.12 -0.26
N MET A 148 5.76 -6.35 0.13
CA MET A 148 5.18 -6.99 1.32
C MET A 148 5.84 -6.47 2.60
N VAL A 149 7.17 -6.36 2.62
CA VAL A 149 7.87 -5.84 3.80
C VAL A 149 7.67 -4.33 3.91
N ALA A 150 7.81 -3.61 2.79
CA ALA A 150 7.81 -2.15 2.80
C ALA A 150 6.42 -1.52 2.82
N LEU A 151 5.45 -1.99 2.03
CA LEU A 151 4.15 -1.33 1.87
C LEU A 151 3.08 -1.95 2.76
N GLU A 152 2.82 -3.24 2.60
CA GLU A 152 1.84 -3.99 3.41
C GLU A 152 2.22 -3.93 4.89
N GLY A 153 3.50 -4.15 5.21
CA GLY A 153 3.96 -4.12 6.59
C GLY A 153 3.86 -2.77 7.33
N GLN A 154 3.49 -1.67 6.66
CA GLN A 154 3.14 -0.41 7.33
C GLN A 154 1.69 -0.40 7.84
N LEU A 155 0.80 -1.11 7.16
CA LEU A 155 -0.65 -0.98 7.30
C LEU A 155 -1.17 -1.43 8.67
N PRO A 156 -0.69 -2.54 9.27
CA PRO A 156 -1.15 -2.99 10.59
C PRO A 156 -0.92 -1.97 11.71
N THR A 157 0.12 -1.13 11.60
CA THR A 157 0.42 -0.09 12.60
C THR A 157 -0.20 1.27 12.27
N LEU A 158 -0.68 1.46 11.04
CA LEU A 158 -1.22 2.73 10.56
C LEU A 158 -2.75 2.77 10.63
N TYR A 159 -3.40 1.75 10.09
CA TYR A 159 -4.85 1.71 9.92
C TYR A 159 -5.68 1.69 11.22
N PRO A 160 -5.19 1.18 12.37
CA PRO A 160 -5.97 1.26 13.62
C PRO A 160 -6.35 2.69 14.02
N ASP A 161 -5.44 3.65 13.83
CA ASP A 161 -5.69 5.07 14.14
C ASP A 161 -6.69 5.70 13.15
N PHE A 162 -6.65 5.28 11.88
CA PHE A 162 -7.61 5.73 10.87
C PHE A 162 -9.01 5.23 11.18
N VAL A 163 -9.16 3.94 11.47
CA VAL A 163 -10.44 3.31 11.86
C VAL A 163 -11.03 4.02 13.08
N LYS A 164 -10.23 4.23 14.12
CA LYS A 164 -10.65 4.95 15.34
C LYS A 164 -11.17 6.36 15.03
N THR A 165 -10.54 7.06 14.09
CA THR A 165 -10.95 8.41 13.69
C THR A 165 -12.24 8.36 12.87
N MET A 166 -12.30 7.53 11.84
CA MET A 166 -13.46 7.45 10.93
C MET A 166 -14.72 7.00 11.66
N LYS A 167 -14.60 6.14 12.69
CA LYS A 167 -15.72 5.78 13.59
C LYS A 167 -16.31 7.00 14.30
N LYS A 168 -15.47 7.95 14.73
CA LYS A 168 -15.94 9.23 15.33
C LYS A 168 -16.56 10.16 14.29
N GLN A 169 -16.24 9.99 13.00
CA GLN A 169 -16.82 10.73 11.89
C GLN A 169 -18.09 10.07 11.33
N GLY A 170 -18.57 8.99 11.97
CA GLY A 170 -19.86 8.37 11.67
C GLY A 170 -19.81 7.16 10.72
N LEU A 171 -18.62 6.70 10.30
CA LEU A 171 -18.52 5.48 9.50
C LEU A 171 -18.70 4.23 10.37
N THR A 172 -19.31 3.21 9.77
CA THR A 172 -19.53 1.90 10.40
C THR A 172 -18.33 0.98 10.17
N ASP A 173 -18.27 -0.12 10.93
CA ASP A 173 -17.26 -1.16 10.71
C ASP A 173 -17.45 -1.85 9.34
N ASP A 174 -18.68 -1.88 8.78
CA ASP A 174 -18.93 -2.35 7.42
C ASP A 174 -18.30 -1.41 6.38
N ASP A 175 -18.44 -0.09 6.53
CA ASP A 175 -17.81 0.89 5.62
C ASP A 175 -16.28 0.77 5.61
N MET A 176 -15.70 0.38 6.76
CA MET A 176 -14.26 0.33 6.98
C MET A 176 -13.65 -1.07 6.81
N GLU A 177 -14.39 -2.01 6.25
CA GLU A 177 -13.95 -3.40 6.11
C GLU A 177 -12.60 -3.56 5.40
N PHE A 178 -12.32 -2.71 4.40
CA PHE A 178 -11.01 -2.64 3.75
C PHE A 178 -9.87 -2.52 4.76
N PHE A 179 -9.98 -1.63 5.74
CA PHE A 179 -8.95 -1.40 6.75
C PHE A 179 -8.83 -2.57 7.72
N HIS A 180 -9.96 -3.13 8.16
CA HIS A 180 -9.99 -4.26 9.10
C HIS A 180 -9.29 -5.49 8.52
N VAL A 181 -9.54 -5.80 7.24
CA VAL A 181 -8.88 -6.92 6.56
C VAL A 181 -7.37 -6.71 6.49
N HIS A 182 -6.91 -5.52 6.11
CA HIS A 182 -5.47 -5.23 6.01
C HIS A 182 -4.76 -5.12 7.37
N ILE A 183 -5.46 -4.71 8.44
CA ILE A 183 -4.88 -4.73 9.80
C ILE A 183 -4.49 -6.14 10.22
N VAL A 184 -5.30 -7.14 9.83
CA VAL A 184 -5.09 -8.55 10.21
C VAL A 184 -4.18 -9.24 9.20
N ASN A 185 -4.52 -9.21 7.92
CA ASN A 185 -3.85 -10.01 6.90
C ASN A 185 -2.41 -9.55 6.67
N ASP A 186 -2.14 -8.24 6.69
CA ASP A 186 -0.81 -7.73 6.34
C ASP A 186 0.24 -7.96 7.43
N VAL A 187 -0.15 -8.42 8.63
CA VAL A 187 0.81 -8.94 9.62
C VAL A 187 1.49 -10.19 9.07
N GLU A 188 0.68 -11.12 8.55
CA GLU A 188 1.18 -12.35 7.95
C GLU A 188 1.87 -12.07 6.62
N HIS A 189 1.28 -11.23 5.77
CA HIS A 189 1.89 -10.89 4.48
C HIS A 189 3.28 -10.24 4.67
N ALA A 190 3.45 -9.35 5.64
CA ALA A 190 4.76 -8.78 5.93
C ALA A 190 5.77 -9.83 6.40
N HIS A 191 5.34 -10.79 7.22
CA HIS A 191 6.20 -11.88 7.69
C HIS A 191 6.64 -12.80 6.55
N VAL A 192 5.68 -13.27 5.75
CA VAL A 192 5.95 -14.05 4.53
C VAL A 192 6.85 -13.26 3.56
N GLY A 193 6.65 -11.95 3.47
CA GLY A 193 7.50 -11.06 2.67
C GLY A 193 8.96 -11.10 3.10
N LEU A 194 9.24 -11.18 4.41
CA LEU A 194 10.59 -11.35 4.94
C LEU A 194 11.18 -12.70 4.52
N GLU A 195 10.39 -13.78 4.59
CA GLU A 195 10.82 -15.13 4.21
C GLU A 195 11.15 -15.24 2.72
N ILE A 196 10.23 -14.82 1.86
CA ILE A 196 10.47 -14.80 0.40
C ILE A 196 11.69 -13.93 0.09
N THR A 197 11.81 -12.76 0.73
CA THR A 197 12.98 -11.90 0.52
C THR A 197 14.28 -12.60 0.91
N ALA A 198 14.32 -13.31 2.05
CA ALA A 198 15.49 -14.05 2.49
C ALA A 198 15.88 -15.18 1.53
N ASP A 199 14.91 -15.94 1.03
CA ASP A 199 15.14 -17.06 0.12
C ASP A 199 15.81 -16.58 -1.19
N TYR A 200 15.38 -15.44 -1.73
CA TYR A 200 15.94 -14.88 -2.95
C TYR A 200 17.14 -13.95 -2.72
N ALA A 201 17.41 -13.48 -1.50
CA ALA A 201 18.54 -12.60 -1.18
C ALA A 201 19.76 -13.39 -0.64
N ASN A 202 20.23 -14.36 -1.43
CA ASN A 202 21.26 -15.32 -1.04
C ASN A 202 22.72 -14.81 -1.21
N THR A 203 22.91 -13.54 -1.57
CA THR A 203 24.22 -12.87 -1.63
C THR A 203 24.18 -11.54 -0.87
N PRO A 204 25.33 -11.05 -0.36
CA PRO A 204 25.40 -9.73 0.28
C PRO A 204 24.82 -8.62 -0.61
N GLU A 205 25.10 -8.65 -1.91
CA GLU A 205 24.65 -7.66 -2.89
C GLU A 205 23.12 -7.70 -3.06
N LEU A 206 22.51 -8.89 -3.07
CA LEU A 206 21.05 -9.02 -3.13
C LEU A 206 20.38 -8.58 -1.83
N GLN A 207 21.00 -8.82 -0.67
CA GLN A 207 20.51 -8.29 0.60
C GLN A 207 20.53 -6.76 0.62
N GLU A 208 21.62 -6.14 0.15
CA GLU A 208 21.72 -4.68 0.04
C GLU A 208 20.66 -4.09 -0.90
N ARG A 209 20.45 -4.73 -2.05
CA ARG A 209 19.41 -4.36 -3.02
C ARG A 209 18.00 -4.47 -2.45
N ALA A 210 17.69 -5.55 -1.74
CA ALA A 210 16.38 -5.72 -1.09
C ALA A 210 16.14 -4.63 -0.02
N VAL A 211 17.14 -4.31 0.80
CA VAL A 211 17.05 -3.23 1.79
C VAL A 211 16.87 -1.86 1.11
N ALA A 212 17.56 -1.61 -0.01
CA ALA A 212 17.35 -0.41 -0.80
C ALA A 212 15.95 -0.34 -1.42
N ALA A 213 15.40 -1.46 -1.89
CA ALA A 213 14.03 -1.54 -2.39
C ALA A 213 13.00 -1.19 -1.32
N VAL A 214 13.21 -1.61 -0.06
CA VAL A 214 12.35 -1.19 1.06
C VAL A 214 12.33 0.33 1.22
N ARG A 215 13.51 0.97 1.23
CA ARG A 215 13.60 2.45 1.36
C ARG A 215 12.93 3.15 0.18
N ALA A 216 13.19 2.70 -1.04
CA ALA A 216 12.60 3.29 -2.23
C ALA A 216 11.06 3.14 -2.22
N SER A 217 10.53 1.99 -1.82
CA SER A 217 9.08 1.80 -1.70
C SER A 217 8.43 2.70 -0.65
N THR A 218 9.05 2.87 0.53
CA THR A 218 8.51 3.80 1.53
C THR A 218 8.56 5.24 1.06
N GLU A 219 9.63 5.64 0.37
CA GLU A 219 9.74 6.96 -0.28
C GLU A 219 8.66 7.16 -1.35
N MET A 220 8.42 6.18 -2.22
CA MET A 220 7.37 6.26 -3.25
C MET A 220 5.98 6.43 -2.62
N ARG A 221 5.68 5.67 -1.56
CA ARG A 221 4.42 5.84 -0.81
C ARG A 221 4.35 7.23 -0.15
N TRP A 222 5.45 7.73 0.41
CA TRP A 222 5.52 9.07 0.98
C TRP A 222 5.25 10.15 -0.07
N ARG A 223 5.85 10.06 -1.26
CA ARG A 223 5.61 11.03 -2.35
C ARG A 223 4.20 10.95 -2.92
N MET A 224 3.59 9.76 -2.93
CA MET A 224 2.16 9.64 -3.21
C MET A 224 1.33 10.43 -2.19
N LEU A 225 1.66 10.31 -0.89
CA LEU A 225 0.99 11.08 0.17
C LEU A 225 1.25 12.58 0.11
N ASP A 226 2.46 13.02 -0.28
CA ASP A 226 2.77 14.45 -0.51
C ASP A 226 1.79 15.02 -1.54
N GLY A 227 1.71 14.38 -2.71
CA GLY A 227 0.82 14.84 -3.79
C GLY A 227 -0.67 14.83 -3.40
N ILE A 228 -1.11 13.81 -2.64
CA ILE A 228 -2.48 13.76 -2.12
C ILE A 228 -2.71 14.92 -1.15
N TYR A 229 -1.80 15.13 -0.19
CA TYR A 229 -1.95 16.15 0.85
C TYR A 229 -1.99 17.55 0.26
N ASP A 230 -1.10 17.85 -0.68
CA ASP A 230 -1.07 19.12 -1.40
C ASP A 230 -2.40 19.34 -2.15
N SER A 231 -2.93 18.30 -2.80
CA SER A 231 -4.19 18.42 -3.56
C SER A 231 -5.40 18.74 -2.67
N ILE A 232 -5.41 18.26 -1.42
CA ILE A 232 -6.52 18.49 -0.47
C ILE A 232 -6.36 19.78 0.33
N VAL A 233 -5.13 20.17 0.68
CA VAL A 233 -4.84 21.40 1.45
C VAL A 233 -4.89 22.64 0.55
N ALA A 234 -4.29 22.59 -0.64
CA ALA A 234 -4.28 23.74 -1.56
C ALA A 234 -5.70 24.14 -1.99
N ARG A 235 -6.62 23.16 -2.15
CA ARG A 235 -8.02 23.41 -2.51
C ARG A 235 -8.86 23.93 -1.33
N GLY A 236 -8.54 23.58 -0.10
CA GLY A 236 -9.18 24.15 1.10
C GLY A 236 -8.95 25.65 1.26
N SER A 237 -7.86 26.19 0.70
CA SER A 237 -7.59 27.64 0.68
C SER A 237 -8.44 28.41 -0.33
N LYS A 238 -8.82 27.78 -1.46
CA LYS A 238 -9.58 28.42 -2.54
C LYS A 238 -11.07 28.54 -2.21
N SER A 239 -11.66 27.60 -1.44
CA SER A 239 -13.07 27.72 -1.04
C SER A 239 -13.30 28.80 0.04
N LYS A 240 -12.27 29.17 0.82
CA LYS A 240 -12.35 30.27 1.80
C LYS A 240 -12.21 31.67 1.17
N ARG A 241 -11.83 31.78 -0.10
CA ARG A 241 -11.71 33.07 -0.81
C ARG A 241 -12.95 33.40 -1.67
N ALA A 242 -13.95 32.52 -1.69
CA ALA A 242 -15.17 32.68 -2.48
C ALA A 242 -16.44 32.73 -1.62
N ALA A 243 -16.30 33.05 -0.33
CA ALA A 243 -17.39 33.29 0.62
C ALA A 243 -17.27 34.70 1.20
#